data_AF-A0A7C8NB40-F1
#
_entry.id   AF-A0A7C8NB40-F1
#
_cell.length_a   1.000
_cell.length_b   1.000
_cell.length_c   1.000
_cell.angle_alpha   90.00
_cell.angle_beta   90.00
_cell.angle_gamma   90.00
#
_symmetry.space_group_name_H-M   'P 1'
#
loop_
_entity.id
_entity.type
_entity.pdbx_description
1 polymer ?
#
loop_
_entity_poly.entity_id
_entity_poly.type
_entity_poly.pdbx_seq_one_letter_code
_entity_poly.pdbx_strand_id
1 'polypeptide(L)'
;MSETESIPDEDILLMLRLSYWIGSASPKYSNLPILRIIEKYSALVLAQNGTLYPEDLTEYFGTPPSDIPGFLKIIGGIDNLSGWTPIIAEYQYLLPHPRNIGIILPLFVVFLAVTSIAVALRMISRHRVGGGLRSFDWLTLAAHLMAVAYGGLAFHSSRLIGPYEAWYDRTWDSIYANSKVALALTLFYPLTMMTIKLSLCLFYYRMTTMAYIQWGVWVTSFIIIGNTIAGFFVSLFQCSPINNWDSPYTATCRRQSEQRKVLIAMGAIYIFTDVLVWALPIPMVFQLKLYPRQRILALCTFGVGAL
;
A
#
# COMPACT_ATOMS: atom_id res chain seq x y z
N MET A 1 15.76 -25.85 32.75
CA MET A 1 15.54 -25.62 31.31
C MET A 1 14.26 -24.82 31.24
N SER A 2 14.39 -23.49 31.36
CA SER A 2 13.26 -22.57 31.56
C SER A 2 12.38 -22.58 30.33
N GLU A 3 11.07 -22.65 30.54
CA GLU A 3 10.06 -22.31 29.54
C GLU A 3 10.49 -21.00 28.87
N THR A 4 10.48 -20.99 27.54
CA THR A 4 10.79 -19.81 26.72
C THR A 4 9.87 -18.68 27.16
N GLU A 5 10.44 -17.67 27.81
CA GLU A 5 9.78 -16.44 28.22
C GLU A 5 9.41 -15.65 26.97
N SER A 6 8.35 -16.09 26.30
CA SER A 6 7.83 -15.49 25.07
C SER A 6 6.57 -14.69 25.40
N ILE A 7 6.56 -13.43 25.00
CA ILE A 7 5.40 -12.55 25.14
C ILE A 7 4.25 -13.08 24.27
N PRO A 8 3.00 -13.15 24.76
CA PRO A 8 1.84 -13.53 23.96
C PRO A 8 1.63 -12.62 22.73
N ASP A 9 1.14 -13.18 21.63
CA ASP A 9 0.92 -12.44 20.37
C ASP A 9 -0.03 -11.23 20.55
N GLU A 10 -1.04 -11.34 21.41
CA GLU A 10 -1.98 -10.25 21.70
C GLU A 10 -1.30 -9.06 22.37
N ASP A 11 -0.36 -9.33 23.28
CA ASP A 11 0.40 -8.31 23.99
C ASP A 11 1.39 -7.63 23.05
N ILE A 12 2.02 -8.37 22.15
CA ILE A 12 2.88 -7.81 21.10
C ILE A 12 2.08 -6.84 20.21
N LEU A 13 0.86 -7.21 19.82
CA LEU A 13 -0.02 -6.34 19.02
C LEU A 13 -0.44 -5.08 19.78
N LEU A 14 -0.70 -5.21 21.08
CA LEU A 14 -1.01 -4.07 21.95
C LEU A 14 0.18 -3.13 22.04
N MET A 15 1.38 -3.65 22.34
CA MET A 15 2.62 -2.89 22.40
C MET A 15 2.89 -2.18 21.07
N LEU A 16 2.73 -2.87 19.94
CA LEU A 16 2.89 -2.30 18.61
C LEU A 16 1.94 -1.11 18.36
N ARG A 17 0.69 -1.21 18.80
CA ARG A 17 -0.29 -0.12 18.72
C ARG A 17 0.06 1.04 19.64
N LEU A 18 0.44 0.76 20.88
CA LEU A 18 0.84 1.79 21.85
C LEU A 18 2.07 2.56 21.37
N SER A 19 3.08 1.87 20.83
CA SER A 19 4.27 2.48 20.25
C SER A 19 3.92 3.49 19.16
N TYR A 20 2.97 3.17 18.28
CA TYR A 20 2.53 4.11 17.24
C TYR A 20 2.01 5.44 17.85
N TRP A 21 1.14 5.35 18.85
CA TRP A 21 0.55 6.53 19.50
C TRP A 21 1.55 7.29 20.39
N ILE A 22 2.47 6.60 21.06
CA ILE A 22 3.54 7.23 21.85
C ILE A 22 4.48 8.03 20.94
N GLY A 23 4.81 7.48 19.77
CA GLY A 23 5.56 8.19 18.75
C GLY A 23 4.84 9.44 18.26
N SER A 24 3.53 9.33 17.99
CA SER A 24 2.72 10.46 17.55
C SER A 24 2.58 11.57 18.57
N ALA A 25 2.63 11.23 19.87
CA ALA A 25 2.50 12.18 20.96
C ALA A 25 3.81 12.91 21.27
N SER A 26 4.93 12.51 20.68
CA SER A 26 6.27 13.01 21.05
C SER A 26 6.97 13.79 19.94
N PRO A 27 6.42 14.92 19.45
CA PRO A 27 7.00 15.65 18.32
C PRO A 27 8.41 16.19 18.61
N LYS A 28 8.77 16.46 19.87
CA LYS A 28 10.11 16.93 20.24
C LYS A 28 11.22 15.91 19.97
N TYR A 29 10.87 14.62 19.95
CA TYR A 29 11.80 13.50 19.75
C TYR A 29 11.46 12.70 18.48
N SER A 30 10.82 13.33 17.49
CA SER A 30 10.30 12.65 16.30
C SER A 30 11.38 11.96 15.45
N ASN A 31 12.63 12.39 15.58
CA ASN A 31 13.81 11.86 14.92
C ASN A 31 14.39 10.60 15.59
N LEU A 32 13.98 10.29 16.83
CA LEU A 32 14.45 9.11 17.56
C LEU A 32 13.57 7.89 17.23
N PRO A 33 14.13 6.66 17.26
CA PRO A 33 13.32 5.46 17.24
C PRO A 33 12.33 5.47 18.40
N ILE A 34 11.10 5.04 18.15
CA ILE A 34 10.02 5.09 19.14
C ILE A 34 10.39 4.33 20.43
N LEU A 35 11.15 3.24 20.34
CA LEU A 35 11.67 2.52 21.52
C LEU A 35 12.47 3.44 22.46
N ARG A 36 13.32 4.32 21.90
CA ARG A 36 14.08 5.33 22.67
C ARG A 36 13.18 6.41 23.27
N ILE A 37 12.05 6.70 22.63
CA ILE A 37 11.04 7.60 23.19
C ILE A 37 10.37 6.93 24.39
N ILE A 38 10.02 5.64 24.28
CA ILE A 38 9.45 4.85 25.38
C ILE A 38 10.42 4.77 26.58
N GLU A 39 11.72 4.61 26.34
CA GLU A 39 12.74 4.67 27.40
C GLU A 39 12.73 6.02 28.14
N LYS A 40 12.52 7.14 27.42
CA LYS A 40 12.40 8.47 28.04
C LYS A 40 11.12 8.61 28.88
N TYR A 41 10.01 8.05 28.40
CA TYR A 41 8.78 7.98 29.22
C TYR A 41 9.01 7.18 30.49
N SER A 42 9.60 5.98 30.38
CA SER A 42 9.93 5.14 31.54
C SER A 42 10.82 5.87 32.54
N ALA A 43 11.89 6.53 32.08
CA ALA A 43 12.80 7.27 32.95
C ALA A 43 12.10 8.41 33.71
N LEU A 44 11.18 9.13 33.04
CA LEU A 44 10.39 10.19 33.67
C LEU A 44 9.43 9.64 34.73
N VAL A 45 8.70 8.56 34.40
CA VAL A 45 7.77 7.89 35.32
C VAL A 45 8.51 7.40 36.56
N LEU A 46 9.69 6.78 36.39
CA LEU A 46 10.52 6.33 37.51
C LEU A 46 11.05 7.51 38.36
N ALA A 47 11.38 8.64 37.74
CA ALA A 47 11.81 9.85 38.45
C ALA A 47 10.68 10.48 39.28
N GLN A 48 9.43 10.32 38.88
CA GLN A 48 8.23 10.84 39.55
C GLN A 48 7.49 9.77 40.39
N ASN A 49 8.21 8.78 40.92
CA ASN A 49 7.66 7.70 41.76
C ASN A 49 6.46 6.95 41.14
N GLY A 50 6.47 6.75 39.82
CA GLY A 50 5.43 6.00 39.11
C GLY A 50 4.23 6.83 38.65
N THR A 51 4.22 8.13 38.92
CA THR A 51 3.17 9.05 38.46
C THR A 51 3.60 9.78 37.18
N LEU A 52 2.61 10.19 36.38
CA LEU A 52 2.81 10.98 35.17
C LEU A 52 1.66 11.98 35.08
N TYR A 53 1.97 13.25 34.83
CA TYR A 53 0.95 14.29 34.67
C TYR A 53 0.75 14.67 33.19
N PRO A 54 -0.44 15.12 32.79
CA PRO A 54 -0.67 15.60 31.42
C PRO A 54 0.23 16.79 31.03
N GLU A 55 0.64 17.61 31.99
CA GLU A 55 1.53 18.75 31.80
C GLU A 55 2.93 18.30 31.36
N ASP A 56 3.42 17.17 31.89
CA ASP A 56 4.72 16.60 31.53
C ASP A 56 4.78 16.23 30.04
N LEU A 57 3.67 15.83 29.43
CA LEU A 57 3.59 15.53 27.99
C LEU A 57 3.91 16.78 27.16
N THR A 58 3.44 17.94 27.60
CA THR A 58 3.68 19.20 26.89
C THR A 58 5.12 19.66 27.10
N GLU A 59 5.60 19.65 28.35
CA GLU A 59 6.93 20.17 28.71
C GLU A 59 8.07 19.28 28.19
N TYR A 60 7.98 17.97 28.45
CA TYR A 60 9.05 17.03 28.13
C TYR A 60 9.00 16.50 26.71
N PHE A 61 7.82 16.20 26.17
CA PHE A 61 7.65 15.55 24.87
C PHE A 61 7.15 16.48 23.76
N GLY A 62 6.72 17.69 24.11
CA GLY A 62 6.25 18.71 23.16
C GLY A 62 4.85 18.43 22.61
N THR A 63 4.06 17.58 23.26
CA THR A 63 2.70 17.28 22.82
C THR A 63 1.84 18.54 22.85
N PRO A 64 1.15 18.91 21.75
CA PRO A 64 0.23 20.04 21.77
C PRO A 64 -0.91 19.82 22.79
N PRO A 65 -1.31 20.83 23.58
CA PRO A 65 -2.35 20.65 24.60
C PRO A 65 -3.72 20.28 24.01
N SER A 66 -3.98 20.61 22.74
CA SER A 66 -5.18 20.19 22.00
C SER A 66 -5.27 18.67 21.80
N ASP A 67 -4.13 18.00 21.75
CA ASP A 67 -4.01 16.61 21.31
C ASP A 67 -4.01 15.63 22.49
N ILE A 68 -3.64 16.11 23.69
CA ILE A 68 -3.55 15.34 24.93
C ILE A 68 -4.87 14.62 25.26
N PRO A 69 -6.07 15.26 25.24
CA PRO A 69 -7.31 14.57 25.58
C PRO A 69 -7.62 13.41 24.62
N GLY A 70 -7.34 13.59 23.32
CA GLY A 70 -7.54 12.57 22.31
C GLY A 70 -6.55 11.41 22.48
N PHE A 71 -5.28 11.72 22.70
CA PHE A 71 -4.23 10.74 22.99
C PHE A 71 -4.55 9.90 24.24
N LEU A 72 -4.89 10.54 25.36
CA LEU A 72 -5.21 9.85 26.61
C LEU A 72 -6.47 8.98 26.48
N LYS A 73 -7.46 9.40 25.70
CA LYS A 73 -8.64 8.58 25.41
C LYS A 73 -8.28 7.30 24.66
N ILE A 74 -7.29 7.33 23.76
CA ILE A 74 -6.84 6.17 22.99
C ILE A 74 -6.03 5.20 23.86
N ILE A 75 -5.17 5.73 24.72
CA ILE A 75 -4.35 4.91 25.65
C ILE A 75 -5.16 4.39 26.85
N GLY A 76 -6.32 5.00 27.12
CA GLY A 76 -7.18 4.62 28.23
C GLY A 76 -6.82 5.30 29.55
N GLY A 77 -6.13 6.45 29.49
CA GLY A 77 -5.75 7.24 30.66
C GLY A 77 -4.23 7.41 30.81
N ILE A 78 -3.84 8.37 31.65
CA ILE A 78 -2.44 8.66 31.93
C ILE A 78 -1.80 7.56 32.80
N ASP A 79 -2.58 6.93 33.68
CA ASP A 79 -2.14 5.84 34.55
C ASP A 79 -1.77 4.58 33.75
N ASN A 80 -2.50 4.32 32.66
CA ASN A 80 -2.12 3.25 31.73
C ASN A 80 -0.79 3.58 31.06
N LEU A 81 -0.57 4.83 30.65
CA LEU A 81 0.69 5.23 30.02
C LEU A 81 1.87 5.07 30.97
N SER A 82 1.72 5.49 32.24
CA SER A 82 2.76 5.30 33.26
C SER A 82 2.96 3.84 33.64
N GLY A 83 1.92 3.00 33.58
CA GLY A 83 2.03 1.56 33.82
C GLY A 83 2.75 0.81 32.69
N TRP A 84 2.40 1.08 31.43
CA TRP A 84 2.93 0.34 30.28
C TRP A 84 4.35 0.77 29.88
N THR A 85 4.69 2.06 30.00
CA THR A 85 5.97 2.56 29.47
C THR A 85 7.21 1.93 30.15
N PRO A 86 7.25 1.71 31.48
CA PRO A 86 8.36 1.01 32.12
C PRO A 86 8.42 -0.46 31.72
N ILE A 87 7.27 -1.14 31.63
CA ILE A 87 7.18 -2.56 31.23
C ILE A 87 7.75 -2.76 29.83
N ILE A 88 7.34 -1.93 28.87
CA ILE A 88 7.85 -2.01 27.49
C ILE A 88 9.35 -1.71 27.43
N ALA A 89 9.84 -0.75 28.23
CA ALA A 89 11.26 -0.43 28.28
C ALA A 89 12.11 -1.55 28.92
N GLU A 90 11.56 -2.28 29.89
CA GLU A 90 12.22 -3.41 30.55
C GLU A 90 12.27 -4.63 29.62
N TYR A 91 11.15 -5.01 29.00
CA TYR A 91 11.05 -6.19 28.13
C TYR A 91 11.38 -5.92 26.66
N GLN A 92 11.98 -4.78 26.33
CA GLN A 92 12.31 -4.43 24.96
C GLN A 92 13.21 -5.46 24.25
N TYR A 93 14.06 -6.17 25.00
CA TYR A 93 14.96 -7.18 24.45
C TYR A 93 14.24 -8.47 24.01
N LEU A 94 13.03 -8.70 24.51
CA LEU A 94 12.17 -9.82 24.10
C LEU A 94 11.30 -9.48 22.89
N LEU A 95 11.24 -8.21 22.48
CA LEU A 95 10.41 -7.80 21.35
C LEU A 95 10.96 -8.38 20.05
N PRO A 96 10.08 -8.92 19.18
CA PRO A 96 10.52 -9.37 17.86
C PRO A 96 10.91 -8.16 17.01
N HIS A 97 12.10 -8.15 16.41
CA HIS A 97 12.50 -7.08 15.49
C HIS A 97 12.46 -7.56 14.03
N PRO A 98 11.26 -7.77 13.44
CA PRO A 98 11.15 -8.27 12.07
C PRO A 98 11.74 -7.26 11.09
N ARG A 99 12.61 -7.78 10.22
CA ARG A 99 13.27 -6.99 9.18
C ARG A 99 12.81 -7.40 7.79
N ASN A 100 12.45 -6.41 6.99
CA ASN A 100 12.12 -6.60 5.59
C ASN A 100 13.41 -6.80 4.78
N ILE A 101 13.49 -7.87 4.00
CA ILE A 101 14.68 -8.30 3.24
C ILE A 101 14.95 -7.40 2.00
N GLY A 102 14.19 -6.30 1.82
CA GLY A 102 14.44 -5.33 0.75
C GLY A 102 14.13 -5.89 -0.64
N ILE A 103 13.29 -6.93 -0.71
CA ILE A 103 12.93 -7.67 -1.93
C ILE A 103 12.19 -6.80 -2.96
N ILE A 104 11.57 -5.72 -2.50
CA ILE A 104 10.76 -4.81 -3.34
C ILE A 104 11.59 -4.18 -4.46
N LEU A 105 12.82 -3.72 -4.16
CA LEU A 105 13.68 -3.05 -5.13
C LEU A 105 14.12 -3.97 -6.29
N PRO A 106 14.74 -5.15 -6.06
CA PRO A 106 15.19 -6.00 -7.14
C PRO A 106 14.00 -6.49 -8.00
N LEU A 107 12.87 -6.84 -7.39
CA LEU A 107 11.67 -7.20 -8.14
C LEU A 107 11.20 -6.05 -9.02
N PHE A 108 11.10 -4.84 -8.48
CA PHE A 108 10.67 -3.68 -9.24
C PHE A 108 11.60 -3.40 -10.43
N VAL A 109 12.92 -3.43 -10.23
CA VAL A 109 13.90 -3.19 -11.30
C VAL A 109 13.80 -4.24 -12.41
N VAL A 110 13.70 -5.53 -12.05
CA VAL A 110 13.60 -6.62 -13.02
C VAL A 110 12.31 -6.52 -13.84
N PHE A 111 11.15 -6.39 -13.18
CA PHE A 111 9.87 -6.29 -13.89
C PHE A 111 9.76 -4.99 -14.69
N LEU A 112 10.30 -3.88 -14.19
CA LEU A 112 10.36 -2.63 -14.95
C LEU A 112 11.20 -2.81 -16.22
N ALA A 113 12.39 -3.40 -16.11
CA ALA A 113 13.25 -3.65 -17.27
C ALA A 113 12.55 -4.53 -18.32
N VAL A 114 11.94 -5.65 -17.89
CA VAL A 114 11.21 -6.55 -18.78
C VAL A 114 10.04 -5.85 -19.46
N THR A 115 9.23 -5.10 -18.71
CA THR A 115 8.07 -4.40 -19.27
C THR A 115 8.47 -3.24 -20.19
N SER A 116 9.52 -2.48 -19.85
CA SER A 116 10.05 -1.42 -20.72
C SER A 116 10.59 -1.98 -22.03
N ILE A 117 11.30 -3.11 -22.00
CA ILE A 117 11.77 -3.80 -23.22
C ILE A 117 10.57 -4.25 -24.07
N ALA A 118 9.56 -4.87 -23.45
CA ALA A 118 8.37 -5.33 -24.17
C ALA A 118 7.59 -4.18 -24.82
N VAL A 119 7.41 -3.06 -24.11
CA VAL A 119 6.74 -1.85 -24.64
C VAL A 119 7.58 -1.22 -25.75
N ALA A 120 8.90 -1.12 -25.60
CA ALA A 120 9.78 -0.60 -26.64
C ALA A 120 9.73 -1.44 -27.92
N LEU A 121 9.83 -2.76 -27.80
CA LEU A 121 9.70 -3.70 -28.93
C LEU A 121 8.33 -3.56 -29.61
N ARG A 122 7.25 -3.41 -28.83
CA ARG A 122 5.91 -3.18 -29.35
C ARG A 122 5.84 -1.88 -30.15
N MET A 123 6.37 -0.77 -29.64
CA MET A 123 6.38 0.52 -30.33
C MET A 123 7.20 0.46 -31.63
N ILE A 124 8.38 -0.18 -31.60
CA ILE A 124 9.23 -0.35 -32.78
C ILE A 124 8.53 -1.21 -33.84
N SER A 125 7.94 -2.34 -33.43
CA SER A 125 7.18 -3.24 -34.32
C SER A 125 6.04 -2.50 -35.00
N ARG A 126 5.29 -1.68 -34.27
CA ARG A 126 4.17 -0.90 -34.82
C ARG A 126 4.63 0.21 -35.75
N HIS A 127 5.73 0.89 -35.40
CA HIS A 127 6.28 1.94 -36.24
C HIS A 127 6.84 1.38 -37.56
N ARG A 128 7.58 0.26 -37.53
CA ARG A 128 8.24 -0.30 -38.72
C ARG A 128 7.39 -1.25 -39.55
N VAL A 129 6.58 -2.10 -38.91
CA VAL A 129 5.79 -3.16 -39.59
C VAL A 129 4.31 -2.78 -39.68
N GLY A 130 3.78 -2.05 -38.69
CA GLY A 130 2.36 -1.75 -38.55
C GLY A 130 1.85 -0.49 -39.27
N GLY A 131 2.71 0.21 -40.01
CA GLY A 131 2.34 1.43 -40.75
C GLY A 131 2.14 2.67 -39.89
N GLY A 132 2.75 2.73 -38.69
CA GLY A 132 2.78 3.92 -37.83
C GLY A 132 2.13 3.75 -36.46
N LEU A 133 2.33 4.76 -35.61
CA LEU A 133 1.77 4.82 -34.25
C LEU A 133 0.31 5.30 -34.31
N ARG A 134 -0.56 4.58 -33.59
CA ARG A 134 -1.98 4.94 -33.48
C ARG A 134 -2.28 5.45 -32.06
N SER A 135 -3.43 6.11 -31.87
CA SER A 135 -3.87 6.65 -30.57
C SER A 135 -3.78 5.62 -29.41
N PHE A 136 -4.01 4.33 -29.68
CA PHE A 136 -3.90 3.26 -28.70
C PHE A 136 -2.47 2.95 -28.23
N ASP A 137 -1.49 3.16 -29.12
CA ASP A 137 -0.09 2.94 -28.81
C ASP A 137 0.37 4.01 -27.78
N TRP A 138 -0.19 5.22 -27.85
CA TRP A 138 -0.02 6.27 -26.83
C TRP A 138 -0.66 5.91 -25.48
N LEU A 139 -1.83 5.25 -25.50
CA LEU A 139 -2.47 4.81 -24.26
C LEU A 139 -1.67 3.69 -23.57
N THR A 140 -1.03 2.81 -24.35
CA THR A 140 -0.10 1.79 -23.81
C THR A 140 1.15 2.45 -23.21
N LEU A 141 1.69 3.48 -23.86
CA LEU A 141 2.81 4.26 -23.34
C LEU A 141 2.43 4.99 -22.04
N ALA A 142 1.26 5.63 -22.01
CA ALA A 142 0.73 6.28 -20.82
C ALA A 142 0.53 5.29 -19.66
N ALA A 143 0.00 4.09 -19.94
CA ALA A 143 -0.12 3.02 -18.96
C ALA A 143 1.24 2.64 -18.36
N HIS A 144 2.26 2.48 -19.23
CA HIS A 144 3.61 2.15 -18.79
C HIS A 144 4.23 3.26 -17.93
N LEU A 145 4.11 4.53 -18.35
CA LEU A 145 4.60 5.67 -17.58
C LEU A 145 3.93 5.76 -16.20
N MET A 146 2.62 5.50 -16.13
CA MET A 146 1.91 5.48 -14.84
C MET A 146 2.35 4.32 -13.95
N ALA A 147 2.63 3.14 -14.53
CA ALA A 147 3.22 2.03 -13.78
C ALA A 147 4.63 2.34 -13.26
N VAL A 148 5.46 3.05 -14.04
CA VAL A 148 6.78 3.54 -13.60
C VAL A 148 6.63 4.51 -12.43
N ALA A 149 5.70 5.47 -12.54
CA ALA A 149 5.44 6.45 -11.47
C ALA A 149 4.97 5.76 -10.18
N TYR A 150 4.03 4.82 -10.29
CA TYR A 150 3.55 4.04 -9.16
C TYR A 150 4.68 3.25 -8.49
N GLY A 151 5.51 2.57 -9.28
CA GLY A 151 6.64 1.82 -8.75
C GLY A 151 7.74 2.69 -8.12
N GLY A 152 7.97 3.89 -8.66
CA GLY A 152 8.84 4.90 -8.05
C GLY A 152 8.33 5.37 -6.69
N LEU A 153 7.03 5.63 -6.57
CA LEU A 153 6.38 5.93 -5.28
C LEU A 153 6.50 4.76 -4.30
N ALA A 154 6.30 3.52 -4.77
CA ALA A 154 6.39 2.33 -3.94
C ALA A 154 7.82 2.11 -3.41
N PHE A 155 8.83 2.35 -4.25
CA PHE A 155 10.22 2.33 -3.85
C PHE A 155 10.54 3.42 -2.83
N HIS A 156 10.04 4.64 -3.04
CA HIS A 156 10.21 5.74 -2.09
C HIS A 156 9.57 5.42 -0.73
N SER A 157 8.35 4.87 -0.71
CA SER A 157 7.70 4.37 0.51
C SER A 157 8.53 3.28 1.20
N SER A 158 9.06 2.31 0.45
CA SER A 158 9.95 1.27 1.00
C SER A 158 11.22 1.85 1.62
N ARG A 159 11.79 2.92 1.04
CA ARG A 159 12.94 3.63 1.61
C ARG A 159 12.61 4.37 2.91
N LEU A 160 11.43 4.98 3.00
CA LEU A 160 10.96 5.64 4.23
C LEU A 160 10.70 4.65 5.35
N ILE A 161 10.09 3.50 5.02
CA ILE A 161 9.86 2.41 5.98
C ILE A 161 11.18 1.83 6.51
N GLY A 162 12.19 1.73 5.64
CA GLY A 162 13.48 1.15 5.99
C GLY A 162 13.39 -0.37 6.18
N PRO A 163 14.37 -0.98 6.86
CA PRO A 163 14.38 -2.42 7.06
C PRO A 163 13.41 -2.87 8.15
N TYR A 164 12.83 -1.99 8.96
CA TYR A 164 12.06 -2.35 10.14
C TYR A 164 10.58 -2.49 9.82
N GLU A 165 9.95 -3.59 10.23
CA GLU A 165 8.51 -3.78 10.05
C GLU A 165 7.69 -3.27 11.24
N ALA A 166 8.25 -3.34 12.45
CA ALA A 166 7.60 -2.88 13.66
C ALA A 166 7.59 -1.35 13.81
N TRP A 167 6.55 -0.81 14.46
CA TRP A 167 6.45 0.64 14.70
C TRP A 167 7.49 1.13 15.70
N TYR A 168 7.82 0.37 16.75
CA TYR A 168 8.77 0.78 17.80
C TYR A 168 10.21 0.98 17.30
N ASP A 169 10.60 0.32 16.21
CA ASP A 169 11.94 0.45 15.61
C ASP A 169 12.06 1.65 14.66
N ARG A 170 10.93 2.28 14.30
CA ARG A 170 10.87 3.40 13.36
C ARG A 170 10.88 4.73 14.10
N THR A 171 11.28 5.77 13.38
CA THR A 171 11.16 7.15 13.82
C THR A 171 9.77 7.68 13.48
N TRP A 172 9.28 8.66 14.24
CA TRP A 172 7.98 9.27 13.92
C TRP A 172 8.02 10.02 12.60
N ASP A 173 9.14 10.69 12.28
CA ASP A 173 9.32 11.39 11.00
C ASP A 173 9.16 10.46 9.79
N SER A 174 9.67 9.23 9.88
CA SER A 174 9.57 8.26 8.79
C SER A 174 8.14 7.73 8.63
N ILE A 175 7.44 7.52 9.75
CA ILE A 175 6.02 7.11 9.77
C ILE A 175 5.14 8.22 9.18
N TYR A 176 5.36 9.47 9.59
CA TYR A 176 4.63 10.64 9.11
C TYR A 176 4.88 10.91 7.62
N ALA A 177 6.12 10.78 7.15
CA ALA A 177 6.41 10.88 5.73
C ALA A 177 5.78 9.73 4.93
N ASN A 178 5.85 8.50 5.46
CA ASN A 178 5.31 7.33 4.79
C ASN A 178 3.77 7.34 4.71
N SER A 179 3.05 7.91 5.69
CA SER A 179 1.58 8.00 5.62
C SER A 179 1.10 8.83 4.42
N LYS A 180 1.79 9.93 4.10
CA LYS A 180 1.49 10.77 2.92
C LYS A 180 1.71 10.01 1.62
N VAL A 181 2.84 9.29 1.52
CA VAL A 181 3.17 8.48 0.34
C VAL A 181 2.21 7.29 0.22
N ALA A 182 1.80 6.68 1.34
CA ALA A 182 0.84 5.58 1.37
C ALA A 182 -0.55 6.02 0.86
N LEU A 183 -1.02 7.23 1.21
CA LEU A 183 -2.24 7.77 0.62
C LEU A 183 -2.11 7.91 -0.90
N ALA A 184 -1.01 8.50 -1.37
CA ALA A 184 -0.75 8.62 -2.81
C ALA A 184 -0.77 7.25 -3.50
N LEU A 185 -0.05 6.26 -2.97
CA LEU A 185 -0.04 4.89 -3.50
C LEU A 185 -1.45 4.29 -3.58
N THR A 186 -2.26 4.46 -2.53
CA THR A 186 -3.62 3.93 -2.50
C THR A 186 -4.52 4.59 -3.55
N LEU A 187 -4.32 5.88 -3.85
CA LEU A 187 -5.06 6.60 -4.90
C LEU A 187 -4.57 6.29 -6.32
N PHE A 188 -3.25 6.12 -6.51
CA PHE A 188 -2.65 5.84 -7.82
C PHE A 188 -2.82 4.37 -8.26
N TYR A 189 -2.93 3.44 -7.32
CA TYR A 189 -3.12 2.02 -7.63
C TYR A 189 -4.34 1.74 -8.53
N PRO A 190 -5.58 2.17 -8.20
CA PRO A 190 -6.75 1.91 -9.04
C PRO A 190 -6.62 2.56 -10.42
N LEU A 191 -6.04 3.76 -10.51
CA LEU A 191 -5.82 4.46 -11.78
C LEU A 191 -4.84 3.70 -12.68
N THR A 192 -3.74 3.22 -12.10
CA THR A 192 -2.73 2.41 -12.80
C THR A 192 -3.35 1.12 -13.36
N MET A 193 -4.11 0.41 -12.52
CA MET A 193 -4.81 -0.81 -12.92
C MET A 193 -5.83 -0.56 -14.03
N MET A 194 -6.58 0.54 -13.96
CA MET A 194 -7.54 0.94 -14.99
C MET A 194 -6.86 1.12 -16.34
N THR A 195 -5.82 1.94 -16.41
CA THR A 195 -5.17 2.29 -17.69
C THR A 195 -4.51 1.07 -18.34
N ILE A 196 -3.91 0.17 -17.55
CA ILE A 196 -3.35 -1.09 -18.06
C ILE A 196 -4.46 -1.96 -18.65
N LYS A 197 -5.54 -2.24 -17.91
CA LYS A 197 -6.62 -3.12 -18.37
C LYS A 197 -7.38 -2.53 -19.57
N LEU A 198 -7.61 -1.22 -19.58
CA LEU A 198 -8.24 -0.53 -20.72
C LEU A 198 -7.36 -0.58 -21.98
N SER A 199 -6.03 -0.50 -21.84
CA SER A 199 -5.12 -0.65 -22.98
C SER A 199 -5.24 -2.02 -23.66
N LEU A 200 -5.41 -3.08 -22.85
CA LEU A 200 -5.63 -4.45 -23.32
C LEU A 200 -7.02 -4.62 -23.94
N CYS A 201 -8.06 -4.12 -23.26
CA CYS A 201 -9.43 -4.15 -23.77
C CYS A 201 -9.53 -3.50 -25.15
N LEU A 202 -8.97 -2.30 -25.32
CA LEU A 202 -8.96 -1.60 -26.61
C LEU A 202 -8.17 -2.36 -27.69
N PHE A 203 -7.08 -3.03 -27.30
CA PHE A 203 -6.35 -3.90 -28.22
C PHE A 203 -7.22 -5.06 -28.71
N TYR A 204 -7.96 -5.73 -27.81
CA TYR A 204 -8.86 -6.82 -28.17
C TYR A 204 -10.04 -6.37 -29.02
N TYR A 205 -10.66 -5.24 -28.68
CA TYR A 205 -11.79 -4.66 -29.44
C TYR A 205 -11.45 -4.50 -30.92
N ARG A 206 -10.22 -4.07 -31.22
CA ARG A 206 -9.78 -3.85 -32.59
C ARG A 206 -9.38 -5.13 -33.30
N MET A 207 -8.81 -6.10 -32.57
CA MET A 207 -8.35 -7.34 -33.18
C MET A 207 -9.56 -8.15 -33.66
N THR A 208 -10.66 -8.12 -32.91
CA THR A 208 -11.87 -8.89 -33.21
C THR A 208 -12.87 -8.13 -34.10
N THR A 209 -13.48 -8.85 -35.03
CA THR A 209 -14.65 -8.39 -35.81
C THR A 209 -15.96 -8.99 -35.27
N MET A 210 -15.89 -9.82 -34.23
CA MET A 210 -17.02 -10.57 -33.68
C MET A 210 -17.79 -9.71 -32.68
N ALA A 211 -19.07 -9.47 -32.96
CA ALA A 211 -19.93 -8.61 -32.13
C ALA A 211 -20.01 -9.06 -30.67
N TYR A 212 -20.05 -10.37 -30.39
CA TYR A 212 -20.13 -10.87 -29.01
C TYR A 212 -18.86 -10.60 -28.19
N ILE A 213 -17.67 -10.67 -28.83
CA ILE A 213 -16.40 -10.32 -28.17
C ILE A 213 -16.32 -8.82 -27.95
N GLN A 214 -16.76 -8.02 -28.93
CA GLN A 214 -16.80 -6.57 -28.80
C GLN A 214 -17.72 -6.12 -27.67
N TRP A 215 -18.91 -6.73 -27.53
CA TRP A 215 -19.80 -6.52 -26.38
C TRP A 215 -19.12 -6.93 -25.06
N GLY A 216 -18.44 -8.07 -25.04
CA GLY A 216 -17.64 -8.50 -23.89
C GLY A 216 -16.63 -7.44 -23.47
N VAL A 217 -15.86 -6.89 -24.41
CA VAL A 217 -14.89 -5.82 -24.14
C VAL A 217 -15.53 -4.56 -23.58
N TRP A 218 -16.70 -4.15 -24.09
CA TRP A 218 -17.43 -2.99 -23.58
C TRP A 218 -17.89 -3.20 -22.14
N VAL A 219 -18.47 -4.37 -21.85
CA VAL A 219 -18.92 -4.74 -20.51
C VAL A 219 -17.74 -4.79 -19.53
N THR A 220 -16.63 -5.45 -19.90
CA THR A 220 -15.44 -5.50 -19.04
C THR A 220 -14.87 -4.11 -18.79
N SER A 221 -14.78 -3.26 -19.82
CA SER A 221 -14.28 -1.90 -19.69
C SER A 221 -15.16 -1.07 -18.75
N PHE A 222 -16.47 -1.21 -18.84
CA PHE A 222 -17.41 -0.54 -17.95
C PHE A 222 -17.23 -0.97 -16.49
N ILE A 223 -17.08 -2.27 -16.22
CA ILE A 223 -16.83 -2.81 -14.88
C ILE A 223 -15.50 -2.26 -14.33
N ILE A 224 -14.44 -2.24 -15.14
CA ILE A 224 -13.12 -1.72 -14.75
C ILE A 224 -13.21 -0.25 -14.34
N ILE A 225 -13.87 0.59 -15.15
CA ILE A 225 -14.02 2.02 -14.87
C ILE A 225 -14.85 2.22 -13.59
N GLY A 226 -15.99 1.54 -13.47
CA GLY A 226 -16.84 1.62 -12.28
C GLY A 226 -16.11 1.23 -11.00
N ASN A 227 -15.35 0.12 -11.04
CA ASN A 227 -14.56 -0.33 -9.91
C ASN A 227 -13.42 0.65 -9.56
N THR A 228 -12.81 1.29 -10.56
CA THR A 228 -11.76 2.29 -10.36
C THR A 228 -12.30 3.53 -9.67
N ILE A 229 -13.45 4.05 -10.13
CA ILE A 229 -14.11 5.20 -9.53
C ILE A 229 -14.50 4.88 -8.07
N ALA A 230 -15.10 3.71 -7.84
CA ALA A 230 -15.46 3.27 -6.49
C ALA A 230 -14.23 3.16 -5.58
N GLY A 231 -13.18 2.46 -6.04
CA GLY A 231 -11.93 2.28 -5.30
C GLY A 231 -11.22 3.60 -4.98
N PHE A 232 -11.20 4.53 -5.93
CA PHE A 232 -10.60 5.86 -5.75
C PHE A 232 -11.33 6.65 -4.66
N PHE A 233 -12.66 6.78 -4.74
CA PHE A 233 -13.43 7.54 -3.74
C PHE A 233 -13.47 6.86 -2.37
N VAL A 234 -13.52 5.53 -2.33
CA VAL A 234 -13.45 4.77 -1.08
C VAL A 234 -12.12 5.01 -0.36
N SER A 235 -11.02 5.08 -1.11
CA SER A 235 -9.69 5.35 -0.58
C SER A 235 -9.52 6.81 -0.17
N LEU A 236 -10.07 7.74 -0.96
CA LEU A 236 -10.03 9.17 -0.66
C LEU A 236 -10.82 9.52 0.61
N PHE A 237 -11.99 8.93 0.80
CA PHE A 237 -12.88 9.18 1.94
C PHE A 237 -12.76 8.11 3.04
N GLN A 238 -11.61 7.46 3.15
CA GLN A 238 -11.37 6.46 4.20
C GLN A 238 -11.24 7.11 5.60
N CYS A 239 -10.77 8.35 5.65
CA CYS A 239 -10.63 9.16 6.85
C CYS A 239 -11.16 10.59 6.64
N SER A 240 -11.73 11.16 7.70
CA SER A 240 -12.14 12.57 7.74
C SER A 240 -11.47 13.26 8.94
N PRO A 241 -10.61 14.27 8.72
CA PRO A 241 -10.17 14.80 7.42
C PRO A 241 -9.14 13.88 6.72
N ILE A 242 -8.90 14.13 5.42
CA ILE A 242 -7.98 13.33 4.60
C ILE A 242 -6.53 13.41 5.11
N ASN A 243 -6.15 14.56 5.66
CA ASN A 243 -4.85 14.80 6.29
C ASN A 243 -4.79 14.25 7.72
N ASN A 244 -5.17 12.99 7.89
CA ASN A 244 -5.18 12.32 9.20
C ASN A 244 -3.81 12.34 9.91
N TRP A 245 -2.72 12.49 9.17
CA TRP A 245 -1.36 12.60 9.70
C TRP A 245 -1.10 13.91 10.48
N ASP A 246 -1.82 14.99 10.19
CA ASP A 246 -1.68 16.28 10.91
C ASP A 246 -2.58 16.34 12.16
N SER A 247 -3.57 15.46 12.27
CA SER A 247 -4.48 15.41 13.41
C SER A 247 -4.88 13.97 13.74
N PRO A 248 -3.92 13.14 14.18
CA PRO A 248 -4.13 11.70 14.32
C PRO A 248 -5.16 11.32 15.38
N TYR A 249 -5.43 12.21 16.33
CA TYR A 249 -6.35 11.98 17.46
C TYR A 249 -7.79 12.44 17.21
N THR A 250 -7.99 13.37 16.26
CA THR A 250 -9.32 13.91 15.92
C THR A 250 -9.83 13.37 14.58
N ALA A 251 -8.93 12.82 13.75
CA ALA A 251 -9.31 12.18 12.51
C ALA A 251 -10.18 10.94 12.75
N THR A 252 -11.35 10.94 12.11
CA THR A 252 -12.26 9.81 12.13
C THR A 252 -12.01 8.95 10.90
N CYS A 253 -11.33 7.84 11.11
CA CYS A 253 -11.12 6.83 10.08
C CYS A 253 -12.15 5.71 10.19
N ARG A 254 -12.51 5.10 9.05
CA ARG A 254 -13.33 3.89 9.03
C ARG A 254 -12.73 2.81 9.95
N ARG A 255 -13.56 2.12 10.73
CA ARG A 255 -13.11 1.03 11.63
C ARG A 255 -12.26 0.01 10.87
N GLN A 256 -11.19 -0.48 11.51
CA GLN A 256 -10.24 -1.43 10.89
C GLN A 256 -10.93 -2.69 10.33
N SER A 257 -11.96 -3.20 11.03
CA SER A 257 -12.75 -4.33 10.56
C SER A 257 -13.50 -4.04 9.24
N GLU A 258 -14.07 -2.85 9.11
CA GLU A 258 -14.78 -2.42 7.90
C GLU A 258 -13.82 -2.11 6.76
N GLN A 259 -12.66 -1.51 7.05
CA GLN A 259 -11.59 -1.32 6.07
C GLN A 259 -11.12 -2.65 5.50
N ARG A 260 -10.90 -3.67 6.36
CA ARG A 260 -10.49 -5.00 5.93
C ARG A 260 -11.52 -5.65 5.00
N LYS A 261 -12.82 -5.59 5.34
CA LYS A 261 -13.90 -6.12 4.49
C LYS A 261 -13.92 -5.47 3.11
N VAL A 262 -13.80 -4.15 3.08
CA VAL A 262 -13.82 -3.35 1.84
C VAL A 262 -12.60 -3.70 0.98
N LEU A 263 -11.42 -3.82 1.58
CA LEU A 263 -10.19 -4.19 0.89
C LEU A 263 -10.31 -5.59 0.26
N ILE A 264 -10.85 -6.56 1.00
CA ILE A 264 -11.08 -7.93 0.50
C ILE A 264 -12.08 -7.91 -0.67
N ALA A 265 -13.18 -7.18 -0.54
CA ALA A 265 -14.19 -7.08 -1.60
C ALA A 265 -13.62 -6.44 -2.87
N MET A 266 -12.88 -5.33 -2.74
CA MET A 266 -12.22 -4.67 -3.87
C MET A 266 -11.17 -5.57 -4.51
N GLY A 267 -10.36 -6.27 -3.70
CA GLY A 267 -9.39 -7.26 -4.18
C GLY A 267 -10.04 -8.37 -5.00
N ALA A 268 -11.18 -8.90 -4.54
CA ALA A 268 -11.93 -9.92 -5.27
C ALA A 268 -12.43 -9.40 -6.63
N ILE A 269 -12.94 -8.17 -6.70
CA ILE A 269 -13.37 -7.55 -7.95
C ILE A 269 -12.18 -7.32 -8.89
N TYR A 270 -11.03 -6.88 -8.39
CA TYR A 270 -9.83 -6.72 -9.22
C TYR A 270 -9.42 -8.04 -9.88
N ILE A 271 -9.31 -9.11 -9.09
CA ILE A 271 -8.99 -10.46 -9.61
C ILE A 271 -10.05 -10.91 -10.62
N PHE A 272 -11.33 -10.70 -10.33
CA PHE A 272 -12.41 -11.04 -11.26
C PHE A 272 -12.26 -10.30 -12.60
N THR A 273 -11.96 -9.00 -12.57
CA THR A 273 -11.72 -8.25 -13.82
C THR A 273 -10.48 -8.72 -14.57
N ASP A 274 -9.43 -9.20 -13.88
CA ASP A 274 -8.24 -9.78 -14.53
C ASP A 274 -8.59 -11.06 -15.28
N VAL A 275 -9.37 -11.95 -14.65
CA VAL A 275 -9.86 -13.18 -15.29
C VAL A 275 -10.72 -12.86 -16.51
N LEU A 276 -11.59 -11.85 -16.42
CA LEU A 276 -12.40 -11.42 -17.57
C LEU A 276 -11.53 -10.92 -18.73
N VAL A 277 -10.56 -10.04 -18.46
CA VAL A 277 -9.65 -9.52 -19.49
C VAL A 277 -8.85 -10.65 -20.13
N TRP A 278 -8.39 -11.61 -19.33
CA TRP A 278 -7.65 -12.78 -19.80
C TRP A 278 -8.50 -13.75 -20.63
N ALA A 279 -9.79 -13.90 -20.32
CA ALA A 279 -10.69 -14.80 -21.04
C ALA A 279 -11.08 -14.26 -22.45
N LEU A 280 -11.09 -12.95 -22.65
CA LEU A 280 -11.46 -12.30 -23.92
C LEU A 280 -10.71 -12.82 -25.17
N PRO A 281 -9.37 -12.99 -25.17
CA PRO A 281 -8.64 -13.47 -26.33
C PRO A 281 -8.82 -14.97 -26.62
N ILE A 282 -9.30 -15.79 -25.67
CA ILE A 282 -9.34 -17.26 -25.83
C ILE A 282 -10.25 -17.66 -27.01
N PRO A 283 -11.53 -17.24 -27.09
CA PRO A 283 -12.39 -17.56 -28.24
C PRO A 283 -11.83 -17.02 -29.55
N MET A 284 -11.17 -15.86 -29.49
CA MET A 284 -10.60 -15.21 -30.66
C MET A 284 -9.46 -16.04 -31.28
N VAL A 285 -8.56 -16.59 -30.46
CA VAL A 285 -7.44 -17.42 -30.93
C VAL A 285 -7.92 -18.73 -31.57
N PHE A 286 -9.02 -19.31 -31.07
CA PHE A 286 -9.60 -20.53 -31.64
C PHE A 286 -10.23 -20.31 -33.02
N GLN A 287 -10.71 -19.09 -33.31
CA GLN A 287 -11.35 -18.76 -34.58
C GLN A 287 -10.39 -18.22 -35.64
N LEU A 288 -9.21 -17.71 -35.24
CA LEU A 288 -8.17 -17.33 -36.19
C LEU A 288 -7.58 -18.58 -36.87
N LYS A 289 -7.63 -18.61 -38.21
CA LYS A 289 -6.95 -19.58 -39.08
C LYS A 289 -5.44 -19.33 -39.13
N LEU A 290 -4.79 -19.35 -37.97
CA LEU A 290 -3.35 -19.25 -37.84
C LEU A 290 -2.69 -20.62 -38.08
N TYR A 291 -1.50 -20.63 -38.65
CA TYR A 291 -0.66 -21.83 -38.66
C TYR A 291 -0.43 -22.31 -37.22
N PRO A 292 -0.39 -23.62 -36.95
CA PRO A 292 -0.35 -24.16 -35.58
C PRO A 292 0.81 -23.60 -34.73
N ARG A 293 1.96 -23.32 -35.36
CA ARG A 293 3.10 -22.65 -34.71
C ARG A 293 2.78 -21.23 -34.19
N GLN A 294 2.04 -20.44 -34.95
CA GLN A 294 1.65 -19.07 -34.56
C GLN A 294 0.53 -19.09 -33.51
N ARG A 295 -0.37 -20.07 -33.57
CA ARG A 295 -1.40 -20.30 -32.55
C ARG A 295 -0.79 -20.63 -31.19
N ILE A 296 0.21 -21.52 -31.16
CA ILE A 296 0.91 -21.87 -29.91
C ILE A 296 1.65 -20.65 -29.34
N LEU A 297 2.36 -19.88 -30.17
CA LEU A 297 3.02 -18.64 -29.72
C LEU A 297 2.02 -17.63 -29.14
N ALA A 298 0.87 -17.43 -29.78
CA ALA A 298 -0.17 -16.55 -29.27
C ALA A 298 -0.71 -17.03 -27.91
N LEU A 299 -1.03 -18.33 -27.79
CA LEU A 299 -1.48 -18.93 -26.53
C LEU A 299 -0.43 -18.80 -25.43
N CYS A 300 0.86 -19.02 -25.74
CA CYS A 300 1.95 -18.83 -24.79
C CYS A 300 2.05 -17.37 -24.33
N THR A 301 1.95 -16.39 -25.25
CA THR A 301 1.99 -14.97 -24.87
C THR A 301 0.80 -14.55 -24.00
N PHE A 302 -0.39 -15.11 -24.25
CA PHE A 302 -1.56 -14.86 -23.39
C PHE A 302 -1.47 -15.60 -22.05
N GLY A 303 -0.85 -16.78 -22.02
CA GLY A 303 -0.60 -17.53 -20.79
C GLY A 303 0.41 -16.82 -19.89
N VAL A 304 1.49 -16.27 -20.46
CA VAL A 304 2.47 -15.46 -19.71
C VAL A 304 1.84 -14.17 -19.18
N GLY A 305 0.90 -13.56 -19.91
CA GLY A 305 0.15 -12.39 -19.43
C GLY A 305 -0.85 -12.68 -18.31
N ALA A 306 -1.11 -13.95 -17.99
CA ALA A 306 -1.99 -14.39 -16.89
C ALA A 306 -1.25 -14.63 -15.57
N LEU A 307 0.08 -14.74 -15.62
CA LEU A 307 0.98 -15.04 -14.51
C LEU A 307 1.51 -13.73 -13.89
#